data_AF-A0A5D4HFF9-F1
#
_entry.id   AF-A0A5D4HFF9-F1
#
_cell.length_a   1.000
_cell.length_b   1.000
_cell.length_c   1.000
_cell.angle_alpha   90.00
_cell.angle_beta   90.00
_cell.angle_gamma   90.00
#
_symmetry.space_group_name_H-M   'P 1'
#
loop_
_entity.id
_entity.type
_entity.pdbx_description
1 polymer ?
#
loop_
_entity_poly.entity_id
_entity_poly.type
_entity_poly.pdbx_seq_one_letter_code
_entity_poly.pdbx_strand_id
1 'polypeptide(L)' 'MAEKFNPQKFIRIHRSTIAHLHHVCEVYRDIGKTFIVMNNGPEFNVGRSFLPLIKKLMV' A
#
# COMPACT_ATOMS: atom_id res chain seq x y z
N MET A 1 0.57 8.86 -25.26
CA MET A 1 0.36 9.60 -24.00
C MET A 1 -0.56 8.80 -23.08
N ALA A 2 -0.11 7.60 -22.68
CA ALA A 2 -0.84 6.72 -21.79
C ALA A 2 0.21 6.04 -20.93
N GLU A 3 0.70 6.77 -19.93
CA GLU A 3 1.52 6.19 -18.86
C GLU A 3 0.60 5.22 -18.11
N LYS A 4 0.59 3.98 -18.60
CA LYS A 4 -0.15 2.87 -18.03
C LYS A 4 0.24 2.83 -16.55
N PHE A 5 -0.77 2.97 -15.70
CA PHE A 5 -0.68 2.73 -14.27
C PHE A 5 0.00 1.38 -14.08
N ASN A 6 1.32 1.38 -13.83
CA ASN A 6 2.07 0.15 -13.76
C ASN A 6 1.62 -0.57 -12.49
N PRO A 7 0.94 -1.73 -12.58
CA PRO A 7 0.41 -2.44 -11.41
C PRO A 7 1.53 -2.96 -10.50
N GLN A 8 2.77 -2.97 -10.98
CA GLN A 8 3.96 -3.26 -10.20
C GLN A 8 4.42 -2.09 -9.32
N LYS A 9 4.05 -0.85 -9.67
CA LYS A 9 4.42 0.36 -8.94
C LYS A 9 3.30 0.86 -8.03
N PHE A 10 2.06 0.67 -8.46
CA PHE A 10 0.87 1.12 -7.75
C PHE A 10 0.05 -0.06 -7.29
N ILE A 11 -0.25 -0.09 -5.99
CA ILE A 11 -1.09 -1.12 -5.38
C ILE A 11 -2.31 -0.52 -4.75
N ARG A 12 -3.42 -1.21 -4.92
CA ARG A 12 -4.65 -0.86 -4.23
C ARG A 12 -4.55 -1.39 -2.80
N ILE A 13 -4.57 -0.50 -1.83
CA ILE A 13 -4.44 -0.82 -0.40
C ILE A 13 -5.79 -0.77 0.31
N HIS A 14 -6.74 -0.02 -0.26
CA HIS A 14 -8.08 0.15 0.24
C HIS A 14 -9.06 0.23 -0.94
N ARG A 15 -10.36 0.06 -0.66
CA ARG A 15 -11.40 0.10 -1.70
C ARG A 15 -11.41 1.42 -2.50
N SER A 16 -10.89 2.50 -1.93
CA SER A 16 -10.85 3.84 -2.55
C SER A 16 -9.44 4.41 -2.65
N THR A 17 -8.40 3.64 -2.33
CA THR A 17 -7.04 4.18 -2.18
C THR A 17 -6.02 3.29 -2.89
N ILE A 18 -5.21 3.93 -3.72
CA ILE A 18 -4.08 3.32 -4.42
C ILE A 18 -2.82 4.01 -3.90
N ALA A 19 -1.87 3.21 -3.40
CA ALA A 19 -0.59 3.69 -2.90
C ALA A 19 0.53 3.29 -3.86
N HIS A 20 1.53 4.16 -3.98
CA HIS A 20 2.74 3.87 -4.73
C HIS A 20 3.73 3.15 -3.82
N LEU A 21 4.11 1.91 -4.19
CA LEU A 21 5.03 1.07 -3.40
C LEU A 21 6.36 1.74 -3.10
N HIS A 22 6.87 2.50 -4.06
CA HIS A 22 8.18 3.16 -3.92
C HIS A 22 8.18 4.26 -2.83
N HIS A 23 6.99 4.74 -2.45
CA HIS A 23 6.83 5.70 -1.36
C HIS A 23 6.32 5.04 -0.08
N VAL A 24 6.19 3.71 -0.02
CA VAL A 24 5.88 3.02 1.23
C VAL A 24 7.15 3.00 2.08
N CYS A 25 7.08 3.62 3.26
CA CYS A 25 8.17 3.65 4.22
C CYS A 25 8.11 2.41 5.11
N GLU A 26 6.98 2.21 5.79
CA GLU A 26 6.78 1.09 6.70
C GLU A 26 5.35 0.57 6.67
N VAL A 27 5.19 -0.69 7.05
CA VAL A 27 3.88 -1.34 7.19
C VAL A 27 3.82 -1.95 8.58
N TYR A 28 2.87 -1.50 9.39
CA TYR A 28 2.70 -1.96 10.76
C TYR A 28 1.27 -2.41 11.01
N ARG A 29 1.06 -3.29 11.99
CA ARG A 29 -0.25 -3.79 12.36
C ARG A 29 -0.61 -3.26 13.74
N ASP A 30 -1.72 -2.54 13.83
CA ASP A 30 -2.21 -1.94 15.06
C ASP A 30 -3.70 -2.22 15.26
N ILE A 31 -4.09 -2.59 16.49
CA ILE A 31 -5.47 -2.93 16.89
C ILE A 31 -6.19 -3.83 15.85
N GLY A 32 -5.48 -4.84 15.35
CA GLY A 32 -6.00 -5.80 14.36
C GLY A 32 -6.17 -5.27 12.93
N LYS A 33 -5.91 -3.98 12.68
CA LYS A 33 -5.83 -3.33 11.37
C LYS A 33 -4.38 -3.22 10.94
N THR A 34 -4.16 -3.06 9.64
CA THR A 34 -2.81 -2.81 9.12
C THR A 34 -2.76 -1.42 8.58
N PHE A 35 -1.67 -0.73 8.85
CA PHE A 35 -1.40 0.64 8.46
C PHE A 35 -0.12 0.66 7.65
N ILE A 36 -0.10 1.50 6.62
CA ILE A 36 1.07 1.77 5.81
C ILE A 36 1.44 3.22 6.04
N VAL A 37 2.69 3.46 6.44
CA VAL A 37 3.27 4.79 6.50
C VAL A 37 3.92 5.08 5.16
N MET A 38 3.49 6.16 4.52
CA MET A 38 4.17 6.66 3.33
C MET A 38 5.38 7.51 3.74
N ASN A 39 6.42 7.52 2.91
CA ASN A 39 7.64 8.29 3.12
C ASN A 39 7.39 9.82 3.19
N ASN A 40 6.20 10.26 2.76
CA ASN A 40 5.76 11.65 2.83
C ASN A 40 4.98 11.99 4.12
N GLY A 41 4.86 11.05 5.07
CA GLY A 41 4.19 11.23 6.35
C GLY A 41 2.74 10.70 6.50
N PRO A 42 1.86 10.63 5.48
CA PRO A 42 0.51 10.15 5.70
C PRO A 42 0.48 8.63 5.87
N GLU A 43 -0.29 8.18 6.86
CA GLU A 43 -0.58 6.78 7.10
C GLU A 43 -1.94 6.38 6.51
N PHE A 44 -1.99 5.20 5.90
CA PHE A 44 -3.20 4.67 5.29
C PHE A 44 -3.55 3.31 5.86
N ASN A 45 -4.83 3.11 6.17
CA ASN A 45 -5.32 1.81 6.58
C ASN A 45 -5.42 0.87 5.37
N VAL A 46 -4.94 -0.36 5.55
CA VAL A 46 -5.04 -1.42 4.56
C VAL A 46 -6.23 -2.29 4.88
N GLY A 47 -7.05 -2.54 3.86
CA GLY A 47 -8.07 -3.58 3.95
C GLY A 47 -7.41 -4.95 4.08
N ARG A 48 -7.93 -5.81 4.97
CA ARG A 48 -7.39 -7.16 5.20
C ARG A 48 -7.21 -8.00 3.92
N SER A 49 -8.06 -7.80 2.92
CA SER A 49 -7.97 -8.48 1.61
C SER A 49 -6.73 -8.10 0.80
N PHE A 50 -6.13 -6.94 1.04
CA PHE A 50 -4.95 -6.43 0.31
C PHE A 50 -3.63 -6.72 1.02
N LEU A 51 -3.66 -7.15 2.28
CA LEU A 51 -2.48 -7.55 3.06
C LEU A 51 -1.59 -8.59 2.39
N PRO A 52 -2.11 -9.72 1.88
CA PRO A 52 -1.27 -10.73 1.23
C PRO A 52 -0.57 -10.17 -0.02
N LEU A 53 -1.16 -9.17 -0.67
CA LEU A 53 -0.59 -8.52 -1.84
C LEU A 53 0.61 -7.66 -1.45
N ILE A 54 0.50 -6.86 -0.38
CA ILE A 54 1.61 -6.05 0.16
C ILE A 54 2.75 -6.93 0.65
N LYS A 55 2.44 -7.98 1.41
CA LYS A 55 3.45 -8.93 1.91
C LYS A 55 4.26 -9.58 0.78
N LYS A 56 3.64 -9.80 -0.38
CA LYS A 56 4.31 -10.39 -1.54
C LYS A 56 5.30 -9.44 -2.24
N LEU A 57 5.21 -8.14 -1.95
CA LEU A 57 6.03 -7.09 -2.57
C LEU A 57 7.20 -6.65 -1.69
N MET A 58 7.17 -6.98 -0.39
CA MET A 58 8.27 -6.82 0.57
C MET A 58 9.32 -7.96 0.46
N VAL A 59 9.62 -8.42 -0.77
CA VAL A 59 10.62 -9.48 -1.01
C VAL A 59 12.05 -8.98 -0.85
#